data_AF-A0AAW8AIQ1-F1
#
_entry.id   AF-A0AAW8AIQ1-F1
#
_cell.length_a   1.000
_cell.length_b   1.000
_cell.length_c   1.000
_cell.angle_alpha   90.00
_cell.angle_beta   90.00
_cell.angle_gamma   90.00
#
_symmetry.space_group_name_H-M   'P 1'
#
loop_
_entity.id
_entity.type
_entity.pdbx_description
1 polymer ?
#
loop_
_entity_poly.entity_id
_entity_poly.type
_entity_poly.pdbx_seq_one_letter_code
_entity_poly.pdbx_strand_id
1 'polypeptide(L)' 'MSMYTTAQLLAANEQKFKFDPLFLRLFFRESYPFTTEKVYLSQIPGLV' A
#
# COMPACT_ATOMS: atom_id res chain seq x y z
N MET A 1 6.47 17.62 24.22
CA MET A 1 6.45 16.59 23.15
C MET A 1 6.16 17.30 21.83
N SER A 2 7.01 17.16 20.80
CA SER A 2 6.69 17.70 19.47
C SER A 2 5.71 16.73 18.79
N MET A 3 4.55 17.22 18.36
CA MET A 3 3.55 16.42 17.65
C MET A 3 3.80 16.51 16.15
N TYR A 4 4.03 15.37 15.50
CA TYR A 4 4.14 15.29 14.05
C TYR A 4 2.76 15.06 13.43
N THR A 5 2.50 15.66 12.28
CA THR A 5 1.28 15.40 11.50
C THR A 5 1.42 14.08 10.75
N THR A 6 0.29 13.42 10.42
CA THR A 6 0.30 12.19 9.61
C THR A 6 1.03 12.38 8.29
N ALA A 7 0.88 13.55 7.66
CA ALA A 7 1.59 13.90 6.42
C ALA A 7 3.12 13.89 6.59
N GLN A 8 3.63 14.42 7.72
CA GLN A 8 5.07 14.41 8.00
C GLN A 8 5.59 12.99 8.24
N LEU A 9 4.80 12.14 8.91
CA LEU A 9 5.16 10.74 9.14
C LEU A 9 5.18 9.92 7.84
N LEU A 10 4.21 10.14 6.95
CA LEU A 10 4.16 9.49 5.64
C LEU A 10 5.36 9.90 4.77
N ALA A 11 5.66 11.19 4.69
CA ALA A 11 6.80 11.71 3.93
C ALA A 11 8.14 11.12 4.40
N ALA A 12 8.33 10.97 5.72
CA ALA A 12 9.53 10.35 6.27
C ALA A 12 9.61 8.84 5.98
N ASN A 13 8.47 8.14 6.00
CA ASN A 13 8.40 6.71 5.72
C ASN A 13 8.75 6.41 4.25
N GLU A 14 8.17 7.15 3.30
CA GLU A 14 8.40 6.96 1.86
C GLU A 14 9.88 7.14 1.47
N GLN A 15 10.60 8.07 2.11
CA GLN A 15 12.02 8.30 1.81
C GLN A 15 12.95 7.19 2.33
N LYS A 16 12.57 6.49 3.40
CA LYS A 16 13.48 5.60 4.14
C LYS A 16 13.12 4.12 4.02
N PHE A 17 11.89 3.80 3.62
CA PHE A 17 11.41 2.43 3.52
C PHE A 17 12.01 1.71 2.30
N LYS A 18 12.80 0.66 2.54
CA LYS A 18 13.53 -0.11 1.51
C LYS A 18 13.13 -1.59 1.48
N PHE A 19 11.91 -1.90 1.90
CA PHE A 19 11.44 -3.28 1.99
C PHE A 19 10.97 -3.76 0.61
N ASP A 20 11.73 -4.67 0.00
CA ASP A 20 11.39 -5.36 -1.26
C ASP A 20 11.36 -6.88 -1.03
N PRO A 21 10.28 -7.42 -0.45
CA PRO A 21 10.17 -8.85 -0.18
C PRO A 21 9.92 -9.62 -1.49
N LEU A 22 10.80 -10.59 -1.78
CA LEU A 22 10.77 -11.38 -3.01
C LEU A 22 9.41 -12.05 -3.28
N PHE A 23 8.75 -12.57 -2.24
CA PHE A 23 7.46 -13.25 -2.38
C PHE A 23 6.36 -12.32 -2.92
N LEU A 24 6.26 -11.09 -2.40
CA LEU A 24 5.28 -10.12 -2.90
C LEU A 24 5.64 -9.68 -4.33
N ARG A 25 6.93 -9.46 -4.61
CA ARG A 25 7.39 -9.05 -5.94
C ARG A 25 7.09 -10.10 -7.03
N LEU A 26 7.16 -11.39 -6.67
CA LEU A 26 6.91 -12.48 -7.61
C LEU A 26 5.41 -12.75 -7.80
N PHE A 27 4.63 -12.80 -6.72
CA PHE A 27 3.26 -13.32 -6.75
C PHE A 27 2.15 -12.26 -6.57
N PHE A 28 2.48 -11.07 -6.06
CA PHE A 28 1.51 -10.00 -5.72
C PHE A 28 1.99 -8.65 -6.26
N ARG A 29 2.05 -8.55 -7.59
CA ARG A 29 2.60 -7.38 -8.31
C ARG A 29 1.69 -6.16 -8.31
N GLU A 30 0.38 -6.39 -8.23
CA GLU A 30 -0.63 -5.35 -8.34
C GLU A 30 -1.31 -5.12 -7.00
N SER A 31 -1.58 -3.85 -6.69
CA SER A 31 -2.27 -3.43 -5.47
C SER A 31 -3.42 -2.50 -5.83
N TYR A 32 -4.61 -2.78 -5.30
CA TYR A 32 -5.81 -1.98 -5.54
C TYR A 32 -6.29 -1.40 -4.20
N PRO A 33 -6.30 -0.06 -4.04
CA PRO A 33 -6.84 0.55 -2.84
C PRO A 33 -8.37 0.47 -2.86
N PHE A 34 -8.95 0.15 -1.70
CA PHE A 34 -10.40 0.13 -1.49
C PHE A 34 -10.80 1.25 -0.54
N THR A 35 -11.94 1.89 -0.81
CA THR A 35 -12.51 2.92 0.07
C THR A 35 -13.46 2.34 1.11
N THR A 36 -13.80 1.05 0.98
CA THR A 36 -14.65 0.30 1.91
C THR A 36 -13.82 -0.60 2.81
N GLU A 37 -14.33 -0.89 4.01
CA GLU A 37 -13.68 -1.81 4.95
C GLU A 37 -13.61 -3.24 4.38
N LYS A 38 -14.67 -3.68 3.69
CA LYS A 38 -14.69 -4.98 3.01
C LYS A 38 -13.98 -4.88 1.66
N VAL A 39 -13.17 -5.89 1.36
CA VAL A 39 -12.52 -6.08 0.07
C VAL A 39 -13.48 -6.82 -0.87
N TYR A 40 -13.95 -6.13 -1.92
CA TYR A 40 -14.83 -6.72 -2.92
C TYR A 40 -14.00 -7.13 -4.15
N LEU A 41 -13.73 -8.43 -4.28
CA LEU A 41 -12.91 -8.96 -5.37
C LEU A 41 -13.47 -8.68 -6.78
N SER A 42 -14.78 -8.47 -6.89
CA SER A 42 -15.44 -8.07 -8.14
C SER A 42 -15.01 -6.69 -8.66
N GLN A 43 -14.43 -5.84 -7.81
CA GLN A 43 -13.94 -4.52 -8.20
C GLN A 43 -12.49 -4.55 -8.69
N ILE A 44 -11.79 -5.68 -8.54
CA ILE A 44 -10.45 -5.87 -9.08
C ILE A 44 -10.59 -6.05 -10.60
N PRO A 45 -9.98 -5.21 -11.43
CA PRO A 45 -9.97 -5.40 -12.88
C PRO A 45 -9.37 -6.76 -13.21
N GLY A 46 -10.18 -7.68 -13.74
CA GLY A 46 -9.70 -8.96 -14.25
C GLY A 46 -9.19 -8.83 -15.68
N LEU A 47 -8.18 -9.61 -16.04
CA LEU A 47 -7.95 -9.98 -17.44
C LEU A 47 -9.06 -10.96 -17.83
N VAL A 48 -9.97 -10.52 -18.70
CA VAL A 48 -10.94 -11.40 -19.38
C VAL A 48 -10.22 -12.31 -20.36
#